data_AF-A0A7J8VGK1-F1
#
_entry.id   AF-A0A7J8VGK1-F1
#
_cell.length_a   1.000
_cell.length_b   1.000
_cell.length_c   1.000
_cell.angle_alpha   90.00
_cell.angle_beta   90.00
_cell.angle_gamma   90.00
#
_symmetry.space_group_name_H-M   'P 1'
#
loop_
_entity.id
_entity.type
_entity.pdbx_description
1 polymer ?
#
loop_
_entity_poly.entity_id
_entity_poly.type
_entity_poly.pdbx_seq_one_letter_code
_entity_poly.pdbx_strand_id
1 'polypeptide(L)'
;MNFNLAQPFLNVAMAWIKLLGLLRYMYKRKILMEIGGMVGSVAKLDLNTNSRTIGRFVRLTVYVSLHKPLIFKVLINDKPQRVEYEILPSVCFKCGRYGHIKETCPNRPLEKNVETEAPQAVLKLVESVTAHKNQT
;
A
#
# COMPACT_ATOMS: atom_id res chain seq x y z
N MET A 1 -4.37 27.47 -19.84
CA MET A 1 -3.43 27.30 -18.70
C MET A 1 -2.48 26.18 -19.07
N ASN A 2 -1.22 26.50 -19.34
CA ASN A 2 -0.23 25.55 -19.87
C ASN A 2 0.53 24.92 -18.69
N PHE A 3 0.32 23.63 -18.44
CA PHE A 3 1.05 22.89 -17.41
C PHE A 3 2.46 22.56 -17.94
N ASN A 4 3.44 23.33 -17.49
CA ASN A 4 4.84 23.11 -17.81
C ASN A 4 5.40 22.00 -16.88
N LEU A 5 5.67 20.81 -17.44
CA LEU A 5 6.16 19.63 -16.71
C LEU A 5 7.69 19.62 -16.48
N ALA A 6 8.39 20.75 -16.75
CA ALA A 6 9.85 20.84 -16.60
C ALA A 6 10.33 21.30 -15.22
N GLN A 7 9.44 21.42 -14.22
CA GLN A 7 9.90 21.58 -12.84
C GLN A 7 10.41 20.22 -12.32
N PRO A 8 11.59 20.14 -11.69
CA PRO A 8 12.01 18.93 -11.00
C PRO A 8 11.00 18.69 -9.88
N PHE A 9 10.06 17.81 -10.14
CA PHE A 9 8.96 17.48 -9.24
C PHE A 9 9.54 17.26 -7.84
N LEU A 10 9.03 18.01 -6.86
CA LEU A 10 9.33 17.77 -5.45
C LEU A 10 9.03 16.28 -5.20
N ASN A 11 10.08 15.46 -5.09
CA ASN A 11 10.00 14.00 -4.96
C ASN A 11 9.45 13.55 -3.59
N VAL A 12 8.78 14.48 -2.91
CA VAL A 12 8.33 14.45 -1.53
C VAL A 12 6.95 15.09 -1.49
N ALA A 13 5.98 14.41 -0.89
CA ALA A 13 4.68 14.96 -0.59
C ALA A 13 4.49 15.09 0.92
N MET A 14 3.81 16.17 1.33
CA MET A 14 3.29 16.30 2.68
C MET A 14 1.98 15.52 2.78
N ALA A 15 1.89 14.57 3.72
CA ALA A 15 0.73 13.72 3.90
C ALA A 15 0.31 13.67 5.36
N TRP A 16 -1.00 13.60 5.59
CA TRP A 16 -1.59 13.33 6.89
C TRP A 16 -1.71 11.84 7.11
N ILE A 17 -1.18 11.35 8.22
CA ILE A 17 -1.30 9.96 8.65
C ILE A 17 -2.07 9.84 9.96
N LYS A 18 -2.84 8.77 10.09
CA LYS A 18 -3.52 8.34 11.32
C LYS A 18 -2.91 7.04 11.82
N LEU A 19 -2.65 6.98 13.12
CA LEU A 19 -2.30 5.77 13.86
C LEU A 19 -3.50 5.37 14.72
N LEU A 20 -4.27 4.40 14.23
CA LEU A 20 -5.46 3.89 14.94
C LEU A 20 -5.04 2.90 16.04
N GLY A 21 -5.74 2.93 17.18
CA GLY A 21 -5.56 1.93 18.24
C GLY A 21 -4.21 1.99 18.97
N LEU A 22 -3.45 3.07 18.76
CA LEU A 22 -2.18 3.27 19.46
C LEU A 22 -2.44 3.36 20.98
N LEU A 23 -1.62 2.68 21.77
CA LEU A 23 -1.79 2.66 23.22
C LEU A 23 -1.52 4.04 23.82
N ARG A 24 -2.35 4.47 24.77
CA ARG A 24 -2.29 5.83 25.35
C ARG A 24 -0.91 6.22 25.89
N TYR A 25 -0.16 5.27 26.46
CA TYR A 25 1.19 5.55 26.97
C TYR A 25 2.20 5.91 25.85
N MET A 26 1.90 5.56 24.60
CA MET A 26 2.71 5.90 23.41
C MET A 26 2.40 7.29 22.85
N TYR A 27 1.45 8.04 23.42
CA TYR A 27 1.11 9.39 22.95
C TYR A 27 2.15 10.45 23.36
N LYS A 28 3.29 10.02 23.93
CA LYS A 28 4.40 10.90 24.24
C LYS A 28 5.03 11.39 22.95
N ARG A 29 5.24 12.71 22.85
CA ARG A 29 5.85 13.37 21.68
C ARG A 29 7.07 12.62 21.12
N LYS A 30 8.00 12.18 21.98
CA LYS A 30 9.21 11.45 21.57
C LYS A 30 8.88 10.14 20.83
N ILE A 31 7.95 9.35 21.36
CA ILE A 31 7.52 8.08 20.76
C ILE A 31 6.83 8.35 19.41
N LEU A 32 5.98 9.36 19.35
CA LEU A 32 5.26 9.71 18.11
C LEU A 32 6.19 10.24 17.02
N MET A 33 7.23 11.00 17.40
CA MET A 33 8.28 11.43 16.47
C MET A 33 9.03 10.23 15.89
N GLU A 34 9.33 9.23 16.72
CA GLU A 34 10.01 8.01 16.30
C GLU A 34 9.14 7.19 15.34
N ILE A 35 7.88 6.92 15.71
CA ILE A 35 6.93 6.21 14.84
C ILE A 35 6.71 6.97 13.53
N GLY A 36 6.51 8.29 13.59
CA GLY A 36 6.35 9.13 12.41
C GLY A 36 7.59 9.08 11.52
N GLY A 37 8.79 9.10 12.12
CA GLY A 37 10.09 8.95 11.46
C GLY A 37 10.25 7.65 10.68
N MET A 38 9.61 6.56 11.13
CA MET A 38 9.58 5.30 10.38
C MET A 38 8.79 5.41 9.07
N VAL A 39 7.81 6.33 9.00
CA VAL A 39 6.99 6.58 7.81
C VAL A 39 7.63 7.63 6.90
N GLY A 40 8.18 8.68 7.48
CA GLY A 40 8.79 9.81 6.77
C GLY A 40 9.22 10.94 7.72
N SER A 41 9.74 12.05 7.19
CA SER A 41 10.16 13.17 8.04
C SER A 41 8.94 13.86 8.66
N VAL A 42 8.85 13.89 9.98
CA VAL A 42 7.70 14.46 10.69
C VAL A 42 7.70 15.98 10.57
N ALA A 43 6.63 16.53 10.00
CA ALA A 43 6.44 17.97 9.85
C ALA A 43 5.65 18.57 11.02
N LYS A 44 4.61 17.88 11.47
CA LYS A 44 3.71 18.35 12.53
C LYS A 44 3.07 17.20 13.27
N LEU A 45 2.85 17.37 14.58
CA LEU A 45 2.05 16.50 15.41
C LEU A 45 0.70 17.17 15.68
N ASP A 46 -0.39 16.47 15.39
CA ASP A 46 -1.74 16.87 15.74
C ASP A 46 -2.27 15.90 16.80
N LEU A 47 -1.99 16.25 18.06
CA LEU A 47 -2.48 15.52 19.23
C LEU A 47 -3.92 15.94 19.48
N ASN A 48 -4.86 15.43 18.70
CA ASN A 48 -6.27 15.66 18.96
C ASN A 48 -6.68 14.91 20.24
N THR A 49 -6.42 15.54 21.39
CA THR A 49 -6.59 14.97 22.73
C THR A 49 -7.98 15.30 23.29
N ASN A 50 -8.81 16.03 22.53
CA ASN A 50 -10.02 16.62 23.07
C ASN A 50 -11.18 16.62 22.06
N SER A 51 -11.82 15.47 21.86
CA SER A 51 -13.25 15.48 21.55
C SER A 51 -13.89 14.23 22.16
N ARG A 52 -14.89 14.45 23.01
CA ARG A 52 -15.58 13.43 23.81
C ARG A 52 -16.40 12.43 22.98
N THR A 53 -16.18 12.33 21.67
CA THR A 53 -17.10 11.59 20.79
C THR A 53 -16.49 10.95 19.53
N ILE A 54 -15.23 11.20 19.14
CA ILE A 54 -14.71 10.65 17.87
C ILE A 54 -13.24 10.20 17.99
N GLY A 55 -13.03 8.88 18.12
CA GLY A 55 -11.81 8.15 17.74
C GLY A 55 -10.50 8.48 18.46
N ARG A 56 -10.02 7.58 19.34
CA ARG A 56 -8.67 7.62 19.92
C ARG A 56 -7.61 7.25 18.85
N PHE A 57 -7.20 8.20 18.04
CA PHE A 57 -6.08 8.02 17.13
C PHE A 57 -5.11 9.20 17.21
N VAL A 58 -3.86 8.95 16.82
CA VAL A 58 -2.87 10.01 16.66
C VAL A 58 -2.84 10.44 15.22
N ARG A 59 -2.83 11.75 14.97
CA ARG A 59 -2.67 12.32 13.64
C ARG A 59 -1.29 12.99 13.53
N LEU A 60 -0.56 12.69 12.46
CA LEU A 60 0.72 13.30 12.16
C LEU A 60 0.73 13.83 10.73
N THR A 61 1.48 14.89 10.50
CA THR A 61 1.87 15.34 9.17
C THR A 61 3.30 14.87 8.92
N VAL A 62 3.52 14.14 7.83
CA VAL A 62 4.83 13.61 7.44
C VAL A 62 5.15 13.96 5.99
N TYR A 63 6.42 14.14 5.71
CA TYR A 63 6.97 14.21 4.35
C TYR A 63 7.35 12.80 3.90
N VAL A 64 6.70 12.31 2.84
CA VAL A 64 6.93 10.98 2.27
C VAL A 64 7.49 11.06 0.86
N SER A 65 8.39 10.16 0.50
CA SER A 65 8.93 10.11 -0.86
C SER A 65 7.92 9.49 -1.84
N LEU A 66 7.74 10.11 -3.00
CA LEU A 66 6.83 9.62 -4.04
C LEU A 66 7.43 8.50 -4.90
N HIS A 67 8.75 8.30 -4.85
CA HIS A 67 9.47 7.24 -5.59
C HIS A 67 9.45 5.89 -4.88
N LYS A 68 9.12 5.89 -3.60
CA LYS A 68 9.04 4.68 -2.79
C LYS A 68 7.57 4.29 -2.60
N PRO A 69 7.27 2.99 -2.47
CA PRO A 69 5.94 2.57 -2.04
C PRO A 69 5.59 3.22 -0.69
N LEU A 70 4.33 3.59 -0.51
CA LEU A 70 3.86 4.13 0.76
C LEU A 70 3.93 3.07 1.87
N ILE A 71 4.26 3.53 3.08
CA ILE A 71 4.36 2.67 4.25
C ILE A 71 2.98 2.61 4.91
N PHE A 72 2.26 1.52 4.67
CA PHE A 72 0.93 1.28 5.26
C PHE A 72 1.00 0.60 6.64
N LYS A 73 2.19 0.17 7.07
CA LYS A 73 2.39 -0.62 8.28
C LYS A 73 3.80 -0.41 8.84
N VAL A 74 3.90 -0.21 10.15
CA VAL A 74 5.16 -0.12 10.90
C VAL A 74 5.15 -1.11 12.05
N LEU A 75 6.33 -1.54 12.52
CA LEU A 75 6.44 -2.42 13.69
C LEU A 75 6.76 -1.58 14.93
N ILE A 76 5.95 -1.71 15.97
CA ILE A 76 6.16 -1.03 17.26
C ILE A 76 6.21 -2.13 18.32
N ASN A 77 7.37 -2.32 18.96
CA ASN A 77 7.60 -3.43 19.90
C ASN A 77 7.15 -4.77 19.31
N ASP A 78 7.60 -5.07 18.08
CA ASP A 78 7.27 -6.24 17.28
C ASP A 78 5.78 -6.40 16.92
N LYS A 79 4.94 -5.43 17.29
CA LYS A 79 3.53 -5.44 16.98
C LYS A 79 3.24 -4.61 15.73
N PRO A 80 2.47 -5.16 14.78
CA PRO A 80 2.08 -4.44 13.60
C PRO A 80 1.14 -3.26 13.90
N GLN A 81 1.57 -2.04 13.60
CA GLN A 81 0.75 -0.84 13.65
C GLN A 81 0.39 -0.39 12.23
N ARG A 82 -0.91 -0.26 11.96
CA ARG A 82 -1.42 0.25 10.68
C ARG A 82 -1.26 1.77 10.60
N VAL A 83 -0.87 2.24 9.43
CA VAL A 83 -0.76 3.66 9.06
C VAL A 83 -1.81 3.95 8.02
N GLU A 84 -2.70 4.90 8.29
CA GLU A 84 -3.73 5.32 7.34
C GLU A 84 -3.44 6.73 6.82
N TYR A 85 -3.42 6.90 5.50
CA TYR A 85 -3.27 8.20 4.87
C TYR A 85 -4.64 8.81 4.62
N GLU A 86 -4.85 10.08 4.97
CA GLU A 86 -6.18 10.69 4.82
C GLU A 86 -6.51 11.07 3.38
N ILE A 87 -5.55 11.66 2.67
CA ILE A 87 -5.73 12.12 1.29
C ILE A 87 -4.39 12.00 0.58
N LEU A 88 -4.25 11.00 -0.27
CA LEU A 88 -3.17 10.90 -1.25
C LEU A 88 -3.82 10.62 -2.62
N PRO A 89 -3.70 11.53 -3.61
CA PRO A 89 -4.16 11.24 -4.97
C PRO A 89 -3.48 9.97 -5.57
N SER A 90 -4.15 9.33 -6.53
CA SER A 90 -3.73 8.17 -7.35
C SER A 90 -2.48 7.40 -6.87
N VAL A 91 -2.67 6.47 -5.93
CA VAL A 91 -1.67 5.45 -5.59
C VAL A 91 -1.88 4.23 -6.48
N CYS A 92 -0.80 3.71 -7.05
CA CYS A 92 -0.86 2.51 -7.86
C CYS A 92 -1.05 1.26 -6.98
N PHE A 93 -2.17 0.55 -7.12
CA PHE A 93 -2.44 -0.70 -6.39
C PHE A 93 -1.48 -1.85 -6.72
N LYS A 94 -0.65 -1.71 -7.76
CA LYS A 94 0.35 -2.71 -8.14
C LYS A 94 1.69 -2.50 -7.45
N CYS A 95 2.18 -1.26 -7.40
CA CYS A 95 3.53 -0.97 -6.90
C CYS A 95 3.55 -0.06 -5.66
N GLY A 96 2.39 0.41 -5.19
CA GLY A 96 2.25 1.26 -4.01
C GLY A 96 2.82 2.67 -4.14
N ARG A 97 3.24 3.08 -5.34
CA ARG A 97 3.80 4.42 -5.61
C ARG A 97 2.72 5.39 -6.07
N TYR A 98 2.98 6.67 -5.84
CA TYR A 98 2.10 7.77 -6.22
C TYR A 98 2.21 8.13 -7.71
N GLY A 99 1.18 8.81 -8.22
CA GLY A 99 1.19 9.51 -9.50
C GLY A 99 0.76 8.68 -10.72
N HIS A 100 0.35 7.43 -10.50
CA HIS A 100 -0.15 6.57 -11.56
C HIS A 100 -1.09 5.48 -11.02
N ILE A 101 -1.86 4.86 -11.91
CA ILE A 101 -2.78 3.77 -11.60
C ILE A 101 -2.20 2.43 -12.08
N LYS A 102 -2.87 1.31 -11.79
CA LYS A 102 -2.35 -0.03 -12.14
C LYS A 102 -2.09 -0.15 -13.65
N GLU A 103 -2.96 0.46 -14.45
CA GLU A 103 -3.00 0.45 -15.90
C GLU A 103 -1.78 1.19 -16.47
N THR A 104 -1.32 2.26 -15.84
CA THR A 104 -0.19 3.08 -16.30
C THR A 104 1.11 2.78 -15.51
N CYS A 105 1.15 1.66 -14.79
CA CYS A 105 2.31 1.31 -13.97
C CYS A 105 3.54 0.96 -14.80
N PRO A 106 4.70 1.62 -14.59
CA PRO A 106 5.93 1.32 -15.33
C PRO A 106 6.55 -0.02 -14.92
N ASN A 107 6.23 -0.53 -13.73
CA ASN A 107 6.69 -1.84 -13.26
C ASN A 107 5.76 -2.96 -13.76
N ARG A 108 5.44 -3.01 -15.05
CA ARG A 108 4.70 -4.16 -15.60
C ARG A 108 5.63 -5.38 -15.57
N PRO A 109 5.23 -6.53 -14.97
CA PRO A 109 5.82 -7.79 -15.39
C PRO A 109 5.64 -7.85 -16.90
N LEU A 110 6.71 -8.10 -17.63
CA LEU A 110 6.59 -8.56 -18.99
C LEU A 110 5.73 -9.82 -18.90
N GLU A 111 4.48 -9.73 -19.36
CA GLU A 111 3.67 -10.92 -19.55
C GLU A 111 4.44 -11.76 -20.57
N LYS A 112 5.10 -12.81 -20.10
CA LYS A 112 5.50 -13.89 -20.99
C LYS A 112 4.19 -14.45 -21.51
N ASN A 113 3.92 -14.27 -22.79
CA ASN A 113 2.88 -15.01 -23.50
C ASN A 113 3.18 -16.50 -23.30
N VAL A 114 2.55 -17.11 -22.30
CA VAL A 114 2.39 -18.56 -22.26
C VAL A 114 1.16 -18.81 -23.10
N GLU A 115 1.42 -19.03 -24.38
CA GLU A 115 0.50 -19.67 -25.30
C GLU A 115 0.11 -21.00 -24.63
N THR A 116 -1.15 -21.10 -24.21
CA THR A 116 -1.69 -22.27 -23.54
C THR A 116 -1.79 -23.40 -24.55
N GLU A 117 -0.69 -24.11 -24.79
CA GLU A 117 -0.77 -25.48 -25.31
C GLU A 117 -1.18 -26.38 -24.15
N ALA A 118 -2.40 -26.93 -24.25
CA ALA A 118 -2.91 -27.89 -23.27
C ALA A 118 -1.93 -29.08 -23.13
N PRO A 119 -1.57 -29.52 -21.91
CA PRO A 119 -0.73 -30.69 -21.73
C PRO A 119 -1.41 -31.93 -22.30
N GLN A 120 -0.71 -32.64 -23.20
CA GLN A 120 -1.10 -33.91 -23.82
C GLN A 120 -1.49 -35.03 -22.81
N ALA A 121 -1.30 -34.79 -21.50
CA ALA A 121 -1.76 -35.64 -20.42
C ALA A 121 -3.29 -35.67 -20.25
N VAL A 122 -4.02 -34.63 -20.69
CA VAL A 122 -5.49 -34.57 -20.51
C VAL A 122 -6.22 -35.51 -21.47
N LEU A 123 -5.71 -35.72 -22.70
CA LEU A 123 -6.34 -36.63 -23.68
C LEU A 123 -6.28 -38.10 -23.25
N LYS A 124 -5.19 -38.54 -22.61
CA LYS A 124 -5.05 -39.95 -22.19
C LYS A 124 -6.02 -40.34 -21.08
N LEU A 125 -6.42 -39.39 -20.22
CA LEU A 125 -7.34 -39.67 -19.13
C LEU A 125 -8.78 -39.81 -19.63
N VAL A 126 -9.20 -39.00 -20.61
CA VAL A 126 -10.57 -39.06 -21.16
C VAL A 126 -10.81 -40.34 -21.96
N GLU A 127 -9.80 -40.86 -22.66
CA GLU A 127 -9.88 -42.14 -23.38
C GLU A 127 -9.98 -43.34 -22.44
N SER A 128 -9.30 -43.31 -21.29
CA SER A 128 -9.43 -44.38 -20.27
C SER A 128 -10.79 -44.40 -19.57
N VAL A 129 -11.48 -43.26 -19.49
CA VAL A 129 -12.78 -43.15 -18.80
C VAL A 129 -13.93 -43.57 -19.73
N THR A 130 -13.83 -43.35 -21.04
CA THR A 130 -14.87 -43.76 -22.00
C THR A 130 -14.84 -45.26 -22.34
N ALA A 131 -13.70 -45.93 -22.20
CA ALA A 131 -13.60 -47.38 -22.41
C ALA A 131 -14.34 -48.22 -21.35
N HIS A 132 -14.52 -47.72 -20.13
CA HIS A 132 -15.15 -48.46 -19.03
C HIS A 132 -16.68 -48.35 -18.94
N LYS A 133 -17.35 -47.57 -19.82
CA LYS A 133 -18.80 -47.35 -19.74
C LYS A 133 -19.65 -48.17 -20.72
N ASN A 134 -19.05 -49.03 -21.56
CA ASN A 134 -19.77 -49.85 -22.54
C ASN A 134 -19.78 -51.35 -22.23
N GLN A 135 -19.66 -51.75 -20.96
CA GLN A 135 -19.81 -53.16 -20.58
C GLN A 135 -20.49 -53.33 -19.22
N THR A 136 -21.77 -52.95 -19.17
CA THR A 136 -22.83 -53.54 -18.32
C THR A 136 -24.17 -53.22 -18.94
#